data_AF-A0A957UKQ7-F1
#
_entry.id   AF-A0A957UKQ7-F1
#
_cell.length_a   1.000
_cell.length_b   1.000
_cell.length_c   1.000
_cell.angle_alpha   90.00
_cell.angle_beta   90.00
_cell.angle_gamma   90.00
#
_symmetry.space_group_name_H-M   'P 1'
#
loop_
_entity.id
_entity.type
_entity.pdbx_description
1 polymer ?
#
loop_
_entity_poly.entity_id
_entity_poly.type
_entity_poly.pdbx_seq_one_letter_code
_entity_poly.pdbx_strand_id
1 'polypeptide(L)'
;MVKKWGASGHLWLALIVALGAGLRFWAIGAKTIWLDEAFSIWVAQHSVPEIVQWLVRIDQHPPLYYMLLHYWIDAFGDLQGAVRAFSAVCGTLAIPLFYATGKAFYDAKVGLMAALILAVAPFHVRFAQETRMYALLTLAVVAALYFLAHVLRNPRAATWRWLGLAVAQAVIMLTHNTATVYFPLALNFALILIVLLQSTARIHAADLPALENPAWVGFMRKWLLFQLLALLIWSVWAWAFVVQARGVDAEFWIAPPTLDSILSTLHTLILAHLPRWFPLYPLADLLFGALAVYGVYGQRRQPG
;
A
#
# COMPACT_ATOMS: atom_id res chain seq x y z
N MET A 1 -20.06 0.64 -22.73
CA MET A 1 -21.00 -0.37 -22.16
C MET A 1 -20.22 -1.34 -21.28
N VAL A 2 -20.36 -1.25 -19.95
CA VAL A 2 -19.69 -2.18 -19.03
C VAL A 2 -20.38 -3.54 -19.15
N LYS A 3 -19.71 -4.51 -19.79
CA LYS A 3 -20.17 -5.91 -19.87
C LYS A 3 -20.24 -6.43 -18.43
N LYS A 4 -21.45 -6.49 -17.86
CA LYS A 4 -21.68 -7.14 -16.56
C LYS A 4 -21.25 -8.60 -16.72
N TRP A 5 -20.12 -8.97 -16.14
CA TRP A 5 -19.74 -10.37 -16.06
C TRP A 5 -20.80 -11.10 -15.24
N GLY A 6 -21.31 -12.22 -15.79
CA GLY A 6 -22.28 -13.08 -15.13
C GLY A 6 -21.67 -13.83 -13.94
N ALA A 7 -22.43 -14.79 -13.40
CA ALA A 7 -22.07 -15.61 -12.23
C ALA A 7 -20.64 -16.20 -12.26
N SER A 8 -20.07 -16.41 -13.45
CA SER A 8 -18.69 -16.89 -13.63
C SER A 8 -17.61 -15.96 -13.08
N GLY A 9 -17.77 -14.63 -13.15
CA GLY A 9 -16.75 -13.69 -12.66
C GLY A 9 -16.62 -13.68 -11.14
N HIS A 10 -17.75 -13.82 -10.44
CA HIS A 10 -17.78 -13.93 -8.99
C HIS A 10 -17.20 -15.27 -8.51
N LEU A 11 -17.45 -16.35 -9.25
CA LEU A 11 -16.82 -17.65 -9.00
C LEU A 11 -15.30 -17.58 -9.12
N TRP A 12 -14.77 -16.98 -10.20
CA TRP A 12 -13.32 -16.82 -10.36
C TRP A 12 -12.70 -16.01 -9.23
N LEU A 13 -13.34 -14.91 -8.83
CA LEU A 13 -12.87 -14.12 -7.69
C LEU A 13 -12.87 -14.95 -6.40
N ALA A 14 -13.94 -15.70 -6.13
CA ALA A 14 -14.03 -16.55 -4.95
C ALA A 14 -12.92 -17.61 -4.92
N LEU A 15 -12.62 -18.24 -6.07
CA LEU A 15 -11.51 -19.19 -6.20
C LEU A 15 -10.15 -18.53 -5.96
N ILE A 16 -9.93 -17.32 -6.48
CA ILE A 16 -8.68 -16.56 -6.26
C ILE A 16 -8.53 -16.19 -4.78
N VAL A 17 -9.61 -15.75 -4.13
CA VAL A 17 -9.60 -15.42 -2.69
C VAL A 17 -9.35 -16.69 -1.87
N ALA A 18 -9.98 -17.81 -2.20
CA ALA A 18 -9.76 -19.08 -1.53
C ALA A 18 -8.31 -19.57 -1.67
N LEU A 19 -7.73 -19.46 -2.88
CA LEU A 19 -6.32 -19.75 -3.13
C LEU A 19 -5.42 -18.84 -2.28
N GLY A 20 -5.65 -17.53 -2.32
CA GLY A 20 -4.85 -16.56 -1.58
C GLY A 20 -4.94 -16.72 -0.07
N ALA A 21 -6.13 -17.05 0.45
CA ALA A 21 -6.35 -17.40 1.85
C ALA A 21 -5.59 -18.69 2.19
N GLY A 22 -5.74 -19.75 1.38
CA GLY A 22 -5.02 -21.00 1.54
C GLY A 22 -3.51 -20.79 1.66
N LEU A 23 -2.91 -20.01 0.76
CA LEU A 23 -1.49 -19.68 0.81
C LEU A 23 -1.06 -18.92 2.07
N ARG A 24 -1.92 -18.03 2.59
CA ARG A 24 -1.62 -17.21 3.78
C ARG A 24 -1.80 -17.99 5.08
N PHE A 25 -2.78 -18.88 5.16
CA PHE A 25 -3.03 -19.70 6.35
C PHE A 25 -2.27 -21.03 6.36
N TRP A 26 -1.69 -21.44 5.22
CA TRP A 26 -0.92 -22.68 5.13
C TRP A 26 0.28 -22.67 6.08
N ALA A 27 0.30 -23.63 7.00
CA ALA A 27 1.37 -23.83 7.97
C ALA A 27 1.75 -22.55 8.76
N ILE A 28 0.79 -21.65 8.99
CA ILE A 28 1.03 -20.32 9.56
C ILE A 28 1.70 -20.34 10.94
N GLY A 29 1.45 -21.39 11.73
CA GLY A 29 2.07 -21.60 13.05
C GLY A 29 3.33 -22.47 13.06
N ALA A 30 3.83 -22.91 11.90
CA ALA A 30 4.93 -23.88 11.84
C ALA A 30 6.32 -23.27 12.04
N LYS A 31 6.49 -21.98 11.70
CA LYS A 31 7.77 -21.27 11.85
C LYS A 31 7.86 -20.66 13.23
N THR A 32 9.03 -20.72 13.86
CA THR A 32 9.30 -19.98 15.11
C THR A 32 9.12 -18.47 14.92
N ILE A 33 8.82 -17.78 16.01
CA ILE A 33 8.71 -16.32 16.06
C ILE A 33 10.11 -15.72 16.00
N TRP A 34 10.35 -14.81 15.06
CA TRP A 34 11.61 -14.05 14.99
C TRP A 34 11.52 -12.73 15.76
N LEU A 35 12.64 -12.03 15.90
CA LEU A 35 12.80 -10.89 16.80
C LEU A 35 11.71 -9.81 16.62
N ASP A 36 11.45 -9.39 15.39
CA ASP A 36 10.47 -8.33 15.10
C ASP A 36 9.03 -8.75 15.44
N GLU A 37 8.69 -10.02 15.23
CA GLU A 37 7.38 -10.56 15.64
C GLU A 37 7.29 -10.64 17.17
N ALA A 38 8.33 -11.12 17.84
CA ALA A 38 8.38 -11.20 19.30
C ALA A 38 8.20 -9.82 19.93
N PHE A 39 8.87 -8.80 19.38
CA PHE A 39 8.70 -7.42 19.81
C PHE A 39 7.25 -6.94 19.63
N SER A 40 6.65 -7.23 18.48
CA SER A 40 5.27 -6.81 18.19
C SER A 40 4.25 -7.46 19.12
N ILE A 41 4.44 -8.75 19.44
CA ILE A 41 3.61 -9.49 20.38
C ILE A 41 3.80 -8.94 21.80
N TRP A 42 5.05 -8.75 22.23
CA TRP A 42 5.37 -8.22 23.56
C TRP A 42 4.77 -6.84 23.79
N VAL A 43 4.89 -5.91 22.83
CA VAL A 43 4.25 -4.59 22.92
C VAL A 43 2.73 -4.75 23.04
N ALA A 44 2.12 -5.56 22.18
CA ALA A 44 0.66 -5.75 22.15
C ALA A 44 0.08 -6.42 23.41
N GLN A 45 0.90 -7.03 24.26
CA GLN A 45 0.46 -7.61 25.55
C GLN A 45 0.34 -6.57 26.68
N HIS A 46 0.81 -5.34 26.48
CA HIS A 46 0.69 -4.26 27.46
C HIS A 46 -0.65 -3.52 27.35
N SER A 47 -0.98 -2.69 28.36
CA SER A 47 -2.13 -1.82 28.29
C SER A 47 -1.98 -0.76 27.18
N VAL A 48 -3.09 -0.26 26.62
CA VAL A 48 -3.07 0.74 25.54
C VAL A 48 -2.20 1.98 25.86
N PRO A 49 -2.24 2.57 27.07
CA PRO A 49 -1.34 3.67 27.42
C PRO A 49 0.14 3.27 27.41
N GLU A 50 0.48 2.07 27.88
CA GLU A 50 1.84 1.55 27.89
C GLU A 50 2.34 1.25 26.47
N ILE A 51 1.48 0.73 25.59
CA ILE A 51 1.79 0.54 24.16
C ILE A 51 2.27 1.87 23.56
N VAL A 52 1.51 2.95 23.76
CA VAL A 52 1.88 4.28 23.27
C VAL A 52 3.24 4.73 23.82
N GLN A 53 3.48 4.54 25.12
CA GLN A 53 4.74 4.92 25.75
C GLN A 53 5.94 4.13 25.21
N TRP A 54 5.79 2.80 25.04
CA TRP A 54 6.82 1.94 24.49
C TRP A 54 7.15 2.30 23.05
N LEU A 55 6.14 2.52 22.22
CA LEU A 55 6.32 2.88 20.82
C LEU A 55 6.97 4.25 20.65
N VAL A 56 6.73 5.21 21.54
CA VAL A 56 7.41 6.51 21.49
C VAL A 56 8.89 6.39 21.80
N ARG A 57 9.28 5.46 22.68
CA ARG A 57 10.64 5.37 23.24
C ARG A 57 11.54 4.39 22.52
N ILE A 58 11.00 3.26 22.08
CA ILE A 58 11.80 2.10 21.62
C ILE A 58 11.61 1.84 20.13
N ASP A 59 10.37 1.93 19.64
CA ASP A 59 10.07 1.59 18.26
C ASP A 59 9.94 2.84 17.38
N GLN A 60 10.14 2.68 16.09
CA GLN A 60 10.00 3.73 15.09
C GLN A 60 8.71 3.54 14.26
N HIS A 61 7.74 2.81 14.78
CA HIS A 61 6.48 2.53 14.09
C HIS A 61 5.29 3.15 14.84
N PRO A 62 4.28 3.65 14.11
CA PRO A 62 3.07 4.20 14.71
C PRO A 62 2.12 3.09 15.25
N PRO A 63 1.15 3.46 16.12
CA PRO A 63 0.57 2.53 17.07
C PRO A 63 -0.56 1.67 16.54
N LEU A 64 -1.11 1.97 15.37
CA LEU A 64 -2.38 1.37 14.94
C LEU A 64 -2.30 -0.15 14.84
N TYR A 65 -1.22 -0.68 14.28
CA TYR A 65 -1.04 -2.12 14.15
C TYR A 65 -0.97 -2.80 15.54
N TYR A 66 -0.20 -2.25 16.46
CA TYR A 66 -0.02 -2.80 17.82
C TYR A 66 -1.31 -2.75 18.64
N MET A 67 -2.08 -1.66 18.53
CA MET A 67 -3.38 -1.54 19.19
C MET A 67 -4.40 -2.54 18.63
N LEU A 68 -4.43 -2.75 17.32
CA LEU A 68 -5.31 -3.77 16.72
C LEU A 68 -4.87 -5.18 17.10
N LEU A 69 -3.56 -5.43 17.15
CA LEU A 69 -2.99 -6.70 17.58
C LEU A 69 -3.30 -6.98 19.05
N HIS A 70 -3.28 -5.97 19.93
CA HIS A 70 -3.66 -6.09 21.34
C HIS A 70 -5.06 -6.69 21.49
N TYR A 71 -6.06 -6.05 20.88
CA TYR A 71 -7.43 -6.56 20.93
C TYR A 71 -7.62 -7.89 20.17
N TRP A 72 -6.78 -8.17 19.18
CA TRP A 72 -6.79 -9.46 18.50
C TRP A 72 -6.27 -10.59 19.41
N ILE A 73 -5.19 -10.34 20.15
CA ILE A 73 -4.64 -11.29 21.13
C ILE A 73 -5.64 -11.54 22.25
N ASP A 74 -6.31 -10.50 22.75
CA ASP A 74 -7.36 -10.65 23.77
C ASP A 74 -8.50 -11.56 23.30
N ALA A 75 -8.84 -11.51 22.01
CA ALA A 75 -9.96 -12.28 21.45
C ALA A 75 -9.57 -13.70 21.00
N PHE A 76 -8.36 -13.91 20.47
CA PHE A 76 -7.96 -15.15 19.80
C PHE A 76 -6.73 -15.85 20.43
N GLY A 77 -6.10 -15.23 21.43
CA GLY A 77 -4.90 -15.72 22.10
C GLY A 77 -3.58 -15.35 21.39
N ASP A 78 -2.47 -15.76 22.01
CA ASP A 78 -1.10 -15.38 21.65
C ASP A 78 -0.30 -16.52 20.98
N LEU A 79 -0.95 -17.62 20.63
CA LEU A 79 -0.32 -18.71 19.88
C LEU A 79 0.23 -18.19 18.54
N GLN A 80 1.36 -18.75 18.09
CA GLN A 80 2.07 -18.30 16.87
C GLN A 80 1.17 -18.18 15.64
N GLY A 81 0.27 -19.15 15.45
CA GLY A 81 -0.69 -19.12 14.35
C GLY A 81 -1.79 -18.06 14.54
N ALA A 82 -2.23 -17.81 15.78
CA ALA A 82 -3.28 -16.85 16.10
C ALA A 82 -2.81 -15.40 15.90
N VAL A 83 -1.61 -15.06 16.37
CA VAL A 83 -1.05 -13.71 16.20
C VAL A 83 -0.77 -13.38 14.72
N ARG A 84 -0.27 -14.36 13.96
CA ARG A 84 -0.08 -14.21 12.51
C ARG A 84 -1.39 -14.21 11.73
N ALA A 85 -2.45 -14.81 12.26
CA ALA A 85 -3.76 -14.84 11.61
C ALA A 85 -4.31 -13.43 11.38
N PHE A 86 -3.99 -12.46 12.25
CA PHE A 86 -4.37 -11.06 12.04
C PHE A 86 -3.85 -10.52 10.70
N SER A 87 -2.54 -10.63 10.47
CA SER A 87 -1.90 -10.25 9.20
C SER A 87 -2.41 -11.07 8.02
N ALA A 88 -2.67 -12.37 8.21
CA ALA A 88 -3.19 -13.23 7.16
C ALA A 88 -4.61 -12.83 6.74
N VAL A 89 -5.47 -12.42 7.69
CA VAL A 89 -6.80 -11.86 7.41
C VAL A 89 -6.67 -10.56 6.63
N CYS A 90 -5.85 -9.61 7.10
CA CYS A 90 -5.63 -8.35 6.37
C CYS A 90 -5.14 -8.60 4.94
N GLY A 91 -4.15 -9.48 4.79
CA GLY A 91 -3.59 -9.83 3.49
C GLY A 91 -4.56 -10.59 2.58
N THR A 92 -5.54 -11.31 3.14
CA THR A 92 -6.60 -11.99 2.39
C THR A 92 -7.67 -10.99 1.93
N LEU A 93 -8.09 -10.08 2.81
CA LEU A 93 -9.05 -9.01 2.50
C LEU A 93 -8.53 -8.03 1.45
N ALA A 94 -7.21 -7.87 1.34
CA ALA A 94 -6.60 -7.06 0.30
C ALA A 94 -6.86 -7.59 -1.12
N ILE A 95 -7.04 -8.91 -1.29
CA ILE A 95 -7.25 -9.56 -2.59
C ILE A 95 -8.55 -9.11 -3.29
N PRO A 96 -9.75 -9.27 -2.68
CA PRO A 96 -10.99 -8.84 -3.31
C PRO A 96 -11.07 -7.32 -3.44
N LEU A 97 -10.42 -6.57 -2.54
CA LEU A 97 -10.36 -5.12 -2.67
C LEU A 97 -9.48 -4.71 -3.85
N PHE A 98 -8.37 -5.41 -4.11
CA PHE A 98 -7.50 -5.14 -5.25
C PHE A 98 -8.17 -5.52 -6.58
N TYR A 99 -8.99 -6.57 -6.60
CA TYR A 99 -9.94 -6.83 -7.69
C TYR A 99 -10.83 -5.60 -7.94
N ALA A 100 -11.46 -5.08 -6.89
CA ALA A 100 -12.38 -3.95 -6.99
C ALA A 100 -11.65 -2.69 -7.47
N THR A 101 -10.41 -2.46 -7.02
CA THR A 101 -9.53 -1.37 -7.48
C THR A 101 -9.20 -1.51 -8.96
N GLY A 102 -8.73 -2.68 -9.42
CA GLY A 102 -8.43 -2.91 -10.83
C GLY A 102 -9.64 -2.73 -11.74
N LYS A 103 -10.81 -3.21 -11.29
CA LYS A 103 -12.10 -2.97 -11.96
C LYS A 103 -12.50 -1.50 -11.96
N ALA A 104 -12.20 -0.78 -10.89
CA ALA A 104 -12.48 0.65 -10.76
C ALA A 104 -11.49 1.53 -11.54
N PHE A 105 -10.36 1.03 -12.03
CA PHE A 105 -9.45 1.75 -12.93
C PHE A 105 -9.61 1.35 -14.40
N TYR A 106 -10.01 0.10 -14.66
CA TYR A 106 -10.16 -0.44 -16.01
C TYR A 106 -11.45 -1.26 -16.09
N ASP A 107 -11.33 -2.59 -16.05
CA ASP A 107 -12.44 -3.54 -16.21
C ASP A 107 -12.29 -4.76 -15.29
N ALA A 108 -13.28 -5.66 -15.36
CA ALA A 108 -13.31 -6.87 -14.53
C ALA A 108 -12.16 -7.86 -14.82
N LYS A 109 -11.62 -7.89 -16.05
CA LYS A 109 -10.50 -8.78 -16.39
C LYS A 109 -9.23 -8.29 -15.72
N VAL A 110 -8.94 -6.99 -15.82
CA VAL A 110 -7.82 -6.35 -15.13
C VAL A 110 -7.95 -6.53 -13.62
N GLY A 111 -9.17 -6.40 -13.08
CA GLY A 111 -9.44 -6.70 -11.66
C GLY A 111 -9.08 -8.16 -11.29
N LEU A 112 -9.51 -9.16 -12.08
CA LEU A 112 -9.19 -10.56 -11.81
C LEU A 112 -7.68 -10.83 -11.89
N MET A 113 -6.99 -10.24 -12.88
CA MET A 113 -5.54 -10.35 -13.00
C MET A 113 -4.82 -9.71 -11.81
N ALA A 114 -5.24 -8.52 -11.38
CA ALA A 114 -4.68 -7.84 -10.21
C ALA A 114 -4.85 -8.70 -8.94
N ALA A 115 -6.05 -9.24 -8.72
CA ALA A 115 -6.32 -10.12 -7.58
C ALA A 115 -5.50 -11.40 -7.62
N LEU A 116 -5.36 -12.04 -8.79
CA LEU A 116 -4.54 -13.23 -8.95
C LEU A 116 -3.07 -12.94 -8.64
N ILE A 117 -2.52 -11.86 -9.18
CA ILE A 117 -1.14 -11.42 -8.93
C ILE A 117 -0.91 -11.23 -7.43
N LEU A 118 -1.80 -10.51 -6.73
CA LEU A 118 -1.67 -10.28 -5.29
C LEU A 118 -1.89 -11.56 -4.46
N ALA A 119 -2.78 -12.45 -4.90
CA ALA A 119 -3.05 -13.71 -4.22
C ALA A 119 -1.79 -14.59 -4.16
N VAL A 120 -1.02 -14.67 -5.25
CA VAL A 120 0.16 -15.54 -5.38
C VAL A 120 1.50 -14.83 -5.21
N ALA A 121 1.51 -13.51 -5.00
CA ALA A 121 2.73 -12.72 -4.84
C ALA A 121 3.57 -13.23 -3.64
N PRO A 122 4.79 -13.79 -3.85
CA PRO A 122 5.55 -14.45 -2.78
C PRO A 122 5.87 -13.54 -1.60
N PHE A 123 6.25 -12.28 -1.88
CA PHE A 123 6.52 -11.29 -0.84
C PHE A 123 5.28 -10.96 -0.02
N HIS A 124 4.13 -10.79 -0.67
CA HIS A 124 2.89 -10.47 0.04
C HIS A 124 2.38 -11.66 0.87
N VAL A 125 2.52 -12.89 0.36
CA VAL A 125 2.21 -14.11 1.14
C VAL A 125 3.13 -14.21 2.36
N ARG A 126 4.44 -13.96 2.19
CA ARG A 126 5.40 -13.93 3.30
C ARG A 126 5.00 -12.91 4.37
N PHE A 127 4.78 -11.66 3.99
CA PHE A 127 4.43 -10.60 4.95
C PHE A 127 3.04 -10.77 5.57
N ALA A 128 2.13 -11.47 4.90
CA ALA A 128 0.84 -11.86 5.48
C ALA A 128 0.98 -12.99 6.53
N GLN A 129 2.10 -13.70 6.57
CA GLN A 129 2.43 -14.70 7.60
C GLN A 129 3.37 -14.17 8.69
N GLU A 130 3.61 -12.87 8.73
CA GLU A 130 4.42 -12.24 9.78
C GLU A 130 3.51 -11.37 10.64
N THR A 131 3.71 -11.42 11.96
CA THR A 131 3.03 -10.57 12.96
C THR A 131 3.58 -9.15 12.90
N ARG A 132 3.47 -8.52 11.72
CA ARG A 132 3.96 -7.19 11.38
C ARG A 132 2.92 -6.42 10.56
N MET A 133 3.09 -5.11 10.55
CA MET A 133 2.15 -4.14 10.00
C MET A 133 2.01 -4.13 8.47
N TYR A 134 2.87 -4.84 7.74
CA TYR A 134 2.95 -4.78 6.27
C TYR A 134 1.67 -5.25 5.55
N ALA A 135 0.99 -6.27 6.08
CA ALA A 135 -0.26 -6.76 5.49
C ALA A 135 -1.42 -5.76 5.68
N LEU A 136 -1.52 -5.15 6.88
CA LEU A 136 -2.46 -4.08 7.17
C LEU A 136 -2.18 -2.84 6.31
N LEU A 137 -0.91 -2.47 6.19
CA LEU A 137 -0.46 -1.36 5.33
C LEU A 137 -0.88 -1.60 3.88
N THR A 138 -0.67 -2.82 3.36
CA THR A 138 -1.06 -3.17 1.99
C THR A 138 -2.57 -3.06 1.80
N LEU A 139 -3.37 -3.58 2.74
CA LEU A 139 -4.82 -3.45 2.71
C LEU A 139 -5.26 -1.97 2.67
N ALA A 140 -4.64 -1.12 3.49
CA ALA A 140 -4.93 0.30 3.56
C ALA A 140 -4.54 1.04 2.26
N VAL A 141 -3.38 0.71 1.67
CA VAL A 141 -2.95 1.22 0.35
C VAL A 141 -3.95 0.84 -0.73
N VAL A 142 -4.35 -0.43 -0.79
CA VAL A 142 -5.32 -0.93 -1.77
C VAL A 142 -6.68 -0.24 -1.57
N ALA A 143 -7.11 0.01 -0.33
CA ALA A 143 -8.30 0.78 -0.02
C ALA A 143 -8.20 2.24 -0.48
N ALA A 144 -7.07 2.90 -0.24
CA ALA A 144 -6.83 4.26 -0.70
C ALA A 144 -6.91 4.34 -2.23
N LEU A 145 -6.30 3.38 -2.95
CA LEU A 145 -6.38 3.29 -4.41
C LEU A 145 -7.81 3.03 -4.91
N TYR A 146 -8.57 2.18 -4.21
CA TYR A 146 -9.98 1.95 -4.52
C TYR A 146 -10.80 3.25 -4.45
N PHE A 147 -10.68 3.99 -3.34
CA PHE A 147 -11.40 5.25 -3.18
C PHE A 147 -10.92 6.31 -4.17
N LEU A 148 -9.60 6.39 -4.41
CA LEU A 148 -8.99 7.27 -5.40
C LEU A 148 -9.61 7.09 -6.78
N ALA A 149 -9.72 5.83 -7.25
CA ALA A 149 -10.33 5.51 -8.55
C ALA A 149 -11.75 6.08 -8.68
N HIS A 150 -12.54 6.02 -7.60
CA HIS A 150 -13.91 6.50 -7.61
C HIS A 150 -14.05 8.01 -7.52
N VAL A 151 -13.14 8.71 -6.81
CA VAL A 151 -13.17 10.18 -6.74
C VAL A 151 -12.66 10.81 -8.03
N LEU A 152 -11.67 10.20 -8.70
CA LEU A 152 -11.15 10.69 -9.98
C LEU A 152 -12.13 10.50 -11.15
N ARG A 153 -12.94 9.44 -11.12
CA ARG A 153 -13.92 9.15 -12.18
C ARG A 153 -15.21 9.94 -12.07
N ASN A 154 -15.54 10.48 -10.90
CA ASN A 154 -16.80 11.18 -10.67
C ASN A 154 -16.60 12.49 -9.89
N PRO A 155 -16.71 13.66 -10.54
CA PRO A 155 -16.59 14.95 -9.85
C PRO A 155 -17.63 15.17 -8.74
N ARG A 156 -18.78 14.48 -8.83
CA ARG A 156 -19.84 14.47 -7.82
C ARG A 156 -19.78 13.24 -6.92
N ALA A 157 -18.61 12.60 -6.80
CA ALA A 157 -18.43 11.49 -5.87
C ALA A 157 -18.95 11.85 -4.47
N ALA A 158 -19.76 10.95 -3.93
CA ALA A 158 -20.37 11.12 -2.62
C ALA A 158 -19.30 11.29 -1.53
N THR A 159 -19.61 12.08 -0.50
CA THR A 159 -18.68 12.45 0.59
C THR A 159 -18.06 11.24 1.28
N TRP A 160 -18.78 10.13 1.40
CA TRP A 160 -18.25 8.90 2.02
C TRP A 160 -17.05 8.30 1.26
N ARG A 161 -16.94 8.51 -0.06
CA ARG A 161 -15.77 8.04 -0.83
C ARG A 161 -14.52 8.88 -0.53
N TRP A 162 -14.73 10.18 -0.33
CA TRP A 162 -13.67 11.08 0.10
C TRP A 162 -13.25 10.81 1.55
N LEU A 163 -14.21 10.55 2.44
CA LEU A 163 -13.94 10.11 3.80
C LEU A 163 -13.16 8.78 3.80
N GLY A 164 -13.57 7.81 2.97
CA GLY A 164 -12.86 6.55 2.80
C GLY A 164 -11.41 6.74 2.35
N LEU A 165 -11.16 7.66 1.42
CA LEU A 165 -9.80 8.01 0.99
C LEU A 165 -8.98 8.63 2.13
N ALA A 166 -9.56 9.57 2.89
CA ALA A 166 -8.87 10.22 4.01
C ALA A 166 -8.58 9.25 5.16
N VAL A 167 -9.54 8.38 5.50
CA VAL A 167 -9.36 7.34 6.52
C VAL A 167 -8.31 6.32 6.09
N ALA A 168 -8.35 5.84 4.84
CA ALA A 168 -7.34 4.92 4.33
C ALA A 168 -5.94 5.54 4.37
N GLN A 169 -5.81 6.82 4.00
CA GLN A 169 -4.55 7.57 4.16
C GLN A 169 -4.10 7.66 5.62
N ALA A 170 -4.99 8.04 6.53
CA ALA A 170 -4.66 8.10 7.95
C ALA A 170 -4.22 6.73 8.50
N VAL A 171 -4.88 5.65 8.10
CA VAL A 171 -4.48 4.27 8.46
C VAL A 171 -3.08 3.96 7.94
N ILE A 172 -2.76 4.30 6.69
CA ILE A 172 -1.39 4.14 6.13
C ILE A 172 -0.36 4.86 7.01
N MET A 173 -0.62 6.13 7.32
CA MET A 173 0.28 6.98 8.12
C MET A 173 0.41 6.49 9.58
N LEU A 174 -0.66 5.93 10.14
CA LEU A 174 -0.69 5.37 11.50
C LEU A 174 -0.18 3.92 11.57
N THR A 175 0.13 3.32 10.42
CA THR A 175 0.67 1.95 10.33
C THR A 175 2.19 1.96 10.12
N HIS A 176 2.73 2.91 9.36
CA HIS A 176 4.16 2.95 9.07
C HIS A 176 4.70 4.37 8.86
N ASN A 177 5.75 4.75 9.60
CA ASN A 177 6.28 6.12 9.61
C ASN A 177 6.85 6.57 8.25
N THR A 178 7.51 5.69 7.50
CA THR A 178 7.96 6.04 6.13
C THR A 178 6.77 6.25 5.19
N ALA A 179 5.70 5.45 5.33
CA ALA A 179 4.50 5.58 4.51
C ALA A 179 3.77 6.91 4.78
N THR A 180 3.93 7.48 5.97
CA THR A 180 3.45 8.83 6.33
C THR A 180 3.89 9.89 5.34
N VAL A 181 5.14 9.83 4.89
CA VAL A 181 5.71 10.82 3.96
C VAL A 181 5.51 10.37 2.52
N TYR A 182 5.92 9.14 2.20
CA TYR A 182 6.01 8.70 0.81
C TYR A 182 4.64 8.51 0.15
N PHE A 183 3.62 8.05 0.89
CA PHE A 183 2.32 7.78 0.28
C PHE A 183 1.55 9.06 -0.10
N PRO A 184 1.34 10.04 0.80
CA PRO A 184 0.70 11.30 0.43
C PRO A 184 1.51 12.03 -0.66
N LEU A 185 2.84 11.99 -0.59
CA LEU A 185 3.70 12.60 -1.59
C LEU A 185 3.48 11.97 -2.98
N ALA A 186 3.55 10.63 -3.07
CA ALA A 186 3.30 9.91 -4.32
C ALA A 186 1.88 10.16 -4.86
N LEU A 187 0.88 10.21 -3.98
CA LEU A 187 -0.50 10.48 -4.35
C LEU A 187 -0.69 11.89 -4.94
N ASN A 188 -0.11 12.91 -4.31
CA ASN A 188 -0.17 14.28 -4.80
C ASN A 188 0.65 14.47 -6.07
N PHE A 189 1.84 13.86 -6.17
CA PHE A 189 2.62 13.86 -7.42
C PHE A 189 1.88 13.19 -8.57
N ALA A 190 1.24 12.04 -8.32
CA ALA A 190 0.43 11.36 -9.33
C ALA A 190 -0.71 12.25 -9.82
N LEU A 191 -1.40 12.95 -8.91
CA LEU A 191 -2.45 13.90 -9.28
C LEU A 191 -1.91 15.07 -10.12
N ILE A 192 -0.79 15.67 -9.71
CA ILE A 192 -0.13 16.75 -10.47
C ILE A 192 0.26 16.26 -11.86
N LEU A 193 0.88 15.07 -11.96
CA LEU A 193 1.27 14.48 -13.23
C LEU A 193 0.05 14.25 -14.13
N ILE A 194 -1.05 13.71 -13.59
CA ILE A 194 -2.30 13.52 -14.33
C ILE A 194 -2.81 14.85 -14.88
N VAL A 195 -2.85 15.91 -14.05
CA VAL A 195 -3.29 17.24 -14.45
C VAL A 195 -2.40 17.81 -15.57
N LEU A 196 -1.07 17.67 -15.47
CA LEU A 196 -0.12 18.11 -16.49
C LEU A 196 -0.24 17.32 -17.80
N LEU A 197 -0.52 16.02 -17.72
CA LEU A 197 -0.74 15.17 -18.90
C LEU A 197 -2.06 15.50 -19.60
N GLN A 198 -3.10 15.88 -18.85
CA GLN A 198 -4.35 16.38 -19.43
C GLN A 198 -4.16 17.75 -20.09
N SER A 199 -3.42 18.68 -19.47
CA SER A 199 -3.17 20.00 -20.05
C SER A 199 -2.34 19.94 -21.33
N THR A 200 -1.55 18.88 -21.51
CA THR A 200 -0.77 18.61 -22.74
C THR A 200 -1.50 17.72 -23.74
N ALA A 201 -2.81 17.48 -23.55
CA ALA A 201 -3.68 16.64 -24.37
C ALA A 201 -3.19 15.17 -24.54
N ARG A 202 -2.39 14.67 -23.60
CA ARG A 202 -1.86 13.28 -23.61
C ARG A 202 -2.83 12.27 -22.99
N ILE A 203 -3.75 12.72 -22.15
CA ILE A 203 -4.84 11.93 -21.57
C ILE A 203 -6.14 12.59 -21.98
N HIS A 204 -7.11 11.82 -22.51
CA HIS A 204 -8.38 12.38 -22.91
C HIS A 204 -9.20 12.76 -21.67
N ALA A 205 -9.89 13.89 -21.74
CA ALA A 205 -10.74 14.38 -20.64
C ALA A 205 -11.80 13.35 -20.22
N ALA A 206 -12.30 12.56 -21.19
CA ALA A 206 -13.25 11.47 -21.00
C ALA A 206 -12.77 10.36 -20.04
N ASP A 207 -11.45 10.19 -19.87
CA ASP A 207 -10.88 9.15 -19.01
C ASP A 207 -11.00 9.50 -17.52
N LEU A 208 -10.95 10.79 -17.17
CA LEU A 208 -10.96 11.30 -15.79
C LEU A 208 -11.85 12.56 -15.69
N PRO A 209 -13.19 12.40 -15.68
CA PRO A 209 -14.14 13.50 -15.74
C PRO A 209 -14.06 14.49 -14.57
N ALA A 210 -13.47 14.10 -13.44
CA ALA A 210 -13.41 14.97 -12.26
C ALA A 210 -12.48 16.18 -12.41
N LEU A 211 -11.59 16.16 -13.41
CA LEU A 211 -10.55 17.16 -13.61
C LEU A 211 -10.88 18.17 -14.73
N GLU A 212 -12.10 18.13 -15.30
CA GLU A 212 -12.55 19.06 -16.34
C GLU A 212 -12.90 20.47 -15.81
N ASN A 213 -12.83 21.49 -16.67
CA ASN A 213 -12.76 22.91 -16.30
C ASN A 213 -14.11 23.63 -16.10
N PRO A 214 -15.12 22.97 -15.50
CA PRO A 214 -15.70 23.70 -14.36
C PRO A 214 -15.72 22.89 -13.05
N ALA A 215 -15.43 21.60 -13.09
CA ALA A 215 -15.44 20.74 -11.90
C ALA A 215 -14.13 20.79 -11.09
N TRP A 216 -13.01 21.19 -11.71
CA TRP A 216 -11.67 21.09 -11.11
C TRP A 216 -11.53 21.90 -9.81
N VAL A 217 -12.09 23.12 -9.72
CA VAL A 217 -11.99 23.97 -8.51
C VAL A 217 -12.67 23.28 -7.33
N GLY A 218 -13.86 22.73 -7.55
CA GLY A 218 -14.59 21.99 -6.53
C GLY A 218 -13.90 20.69 -6.13
N PHE A 219 -13.31 19.99 -7.10
CA PHE A 219 -12.50 18.80 -6.86
C PHE A 219 -11.25 19.13 -6.02
N MET A 220 -10.48 20.17 -6.37
CA MET A 220 -9.29 20.60 -5.62
C MET A 220 -9.61 21.06 -4.20
N ARG A 221 -10.73 21.77 -4.00
CA ARG A 221 -11.21 22.13 -2.65
C ARG A 221 -11.45 20.88 -1.82
N LYS A 222 -12.18 19.90 -2.35
CA LYS A 222 -12.40 18.62 -1.66
C LYS A 222 -11.07 17.89 -1.43
N TRP A 223 -10.22 17.81 -2.44
CA TRP A 223 -8.91 17.19 -2.33
C TRP A 223 -8.13 17.75 -1.15
N LEU A 224 -7.94 19.08 -1.09
CA LEU A 224 -7.25 19.73 0.02
C LEU A 224 -7.92 19.47 1.37
N LEU A 225 -9.25 19.59 1.45
CA LEU A 225 -9.99 19.33 2.69
C LEU A 225 -9.78 17.91 3.22
N PHE A 226 -9.80 16.90 2.34
CA PHE A 226 -9.63 15.51 2.76
C PHE A 226 -8.17 15.11 2.99
N GLN A 227 -7.22 15.80 2.36
CA GLN A 227 -5.79 15.71 2.72
C GLN A 227 -5.56 16.28 4.12
N LEU A 228 -6.11 17.47 4.43
CA LEU A 228 -6.04 18.06 5.77
C LEU A 228 -6.73 17.17 6.81
N LEU A 229 -7.85 16.53 6.47
CA LEU A 229 -8.51 15.58 7.35
C LEU A 229 -7.62 14.36 7.65
N ALA A 230 -6.96 13.78 6.65
CA ALA A 230 -6.02 12.67 6.87
C ALA A 230 -4.86 13.09 7.78
N LEU A 231 -4.28 14.28 7.54
CA LEU A 231 -3.24 14.85 8.39
C LEU A 231 -3.72 15.12 9.81
N LEU A 232 -4.95 15.61 10.00
CA LEU A 232 -5.56 15.84 11.31
C LEU A 232 -5.77 14.52 12.07
N ILE A 233 -6.23 13.47 11.40
CA ILE A 233 -6.36 12.16 12.04
C ILE A 233 -4.98 11.63 12.43
N TRP A 234 -3.98 11.78 11.57
CA TRP A 234 -2.61 11.37 11.88
C TRP A 234 -1.94 12.26 12.94
N SER A 235 -2.35 13.51 13.12
CA SER A 235 -1.64 14.47 13.98
C SER A 235 -1.60 14.05 15.45
N VAL A 236 -2.47 13.13 15.87
CA VAL A 236 -2.41 12.46 17.18
C VAL A 236 -1.06 11.77 17.42
N TRP A 237 -0.35 11.37 16.36
CA TRP A 237 0.98 10.76 16.38
C TRP A 237 2.11 11.69 15.93
N ALA A 238 1.81 12.93 15.49
CA ALA A 238 2.82 13.82 14.92
C ALA A 238 3.95 14.15 15.92
N TRP A 239 3.61 14.31 17.20
CA TRP A 239 4.59 14.59 18.24
C TRP A 239 5.55 13.40 18.44
N ALA A 240 5.02 12.17 18.46
CA ALA A 240 5.79 10.94 18.62
C ALA A 240 6.70 10.71 17.40
N PHE A 241 6.17 10.96 16.21
CA PHE A 241 6.94 10.93 14.96
C PHE A 241 8.15 11.88 15.01
N VAL A 242 7.98 13.11 15.51
CA VAL A 242 9.11 14.06 15.64
C VAL A 242 10.15 13.57 16.65
N VAL A 243 9.72 12.99 17.78
CA VAL A 243 10.64 12.40 18.77
C VAL A 243 11.42 11.23 18.14
N GLN A 244 10.72 10.31 17.48
CA GLN A 244 11.32 9.16 16.81
C GLN A 244 12.30 9.61 15.72
N ALA A 245 11.90 10.54 14.83
CA ALA A 245 12.76 11.03 13.74
C ALA A 245 14.06 11.67 14.26
N ARG A 246 13.99 12.44 15.36
CA ARG A 246 15.18 13.02 16.00
C ARG A 246 16.06 11.95 16.63
N GLY A 247 15.47 10.93 17.25
CA GLY A 247 16.21 9.80 17.83
C GLY A 247 16.97 9.02 16.77
N VAL A 248 16.33 8.74 15.62
CA VAL A 248 16.99 8.09 14.48
C VAL A 248 18.17 8.95 14.01
N ASP A 249 17.94 10.23 13.73
CA ASP A 249 18.99 11.10 13.19
C ASP A 249 20.23 11.19 14.11
N ALA A 250 20.02 11.14 15.43
CA ALA A 250 21.09 11.25 16.41
C ALA A 250 21.83 9.92 16.69
N GLU A 251 21.13 8.78 16.68
CA GLU A 251 21.61 7.53 17.27
C GLU A 251 21.60 6.33 16.30
N PHE A 252 21.20 6.50 15.04
CA PHE A 252 21.11 5.35 14.12
C PHE A 252 22.48 4.80 13.73
N TRP A 253 22.58 3.47 13.73
CA TRP A 253 23.84 2.76 13.47
C TRP A 253 24.28 2.76 11.99
N ILE A 254 23.43 3.24 11.07
CA ILE A 254 23.76 3.32 9.63
C ILE A 254 24.20 4.73 9.30
N ALA A 255 25.37 4.86 8.68
CA ALA A 255 25.87 6.15 8.19
C ALA A 255 24.93 6.76 7.13
N PRO A 256 24.91 8.09 6.99
CA PRO A 256 24.12 8.75 5.95
C PRO A 256 24.42 8.19 4.56
N PRO A 257 23.40 7.93 3.73
CA PRO A 257 23.60 7.37 2.41
C PRO A 257 24.39 8.34 1.52
N THR A 258 25.48 7.85 0.93
CA THR A 258 26.22 8.55 -0.14
C THR A 258 25.58 8.29 -1.50
N LEU A 259 25.90 9.11 -2.52
CA LEU A 259 25.47 8.85 -3.89
C LEU A 259 25.86 7.44 -4.36
N ASP A 260 27.06 6.98 -4.01
CA ASP A 260 27.52 5.62 -4.32
C ASP A 260 26.67 4.55 -3.64
N SER A 261 26.28 4.77 -2.38
CA SER A 261 25.38 3.84 -1.67
C SER A 261 24.00 3.76 -2.34
N ILE A 262 23.48 4.88 -2.87
CA ILE A 262 22.19 4.93 -3.56
C ILE A 262 22.30 4.18 -4.89
N LEU A 263 23.32 4.49 -5.69
CA LEU A 263 23.52 3.87 -7.00
C LEU A 263 23.78 2.37 -6.89
N SER A 264 24.62 1.96 -5.93
CA SER A 264 24.89 0.54 -5.65
C SER A 264 23.66 -0.20 -5.12
N THR A 265 22.83 0.45 -4.29
CA THR A 265 21.57 -0.14 -3.83
C THR A 265 20.59 -0.32 -4.96
N LEU A 266 20.42 0.68 -5.85
CA LEU A 266 19.57 0.56 -7.04
C LEU A 266 20.05 -0.56 -7.96
N HIS A 267 21.37 -0.62 -8.21
CA HIS A 267 21.99 -1.68 -8.99
C HIS A 267 21.74 -3.07 -8.38
N THR A 268 21.91 -3.19 -7.06
CA THR A 268 21.64 -4.42 -6.32
C THR A 268 20.16 -4.79 -6.39
N LEU A 269 19.24 -3.84 -6.23
CA LEU A 269 17.80 -4.11 -6.25
C LEU A 269 17.34 -4.66 -7.61
N ILE A 270 17.94 -4.16 -8.71
CA ILE A 270 17.61 -4.58 -10.07
C ILE A 270 18.32 -5.89 -10.42
N LEU A 271 19.57 -6.08 -9.99
CA LEU A 271 20.47 -7.11 -10.54
C LEU A 271 20.97 -8.15 -9.53
N ALA A 272 20.61 -8.07 -8.24
CA ALA A 272 21.09 -9.00 -7.20
C ALA A 272 20.71 -10.46 -7.43
N HIS A 273 19.68 -10.71 -8.24
CA HIS A 273 19.25 -12.05 -8.62
C HIS A 273 20.12 -12.67 -9.74
N LEU A 274 20.96 -11.86 -10.39
CA LEU A 274 21.90 -12.33 -11.42
C LEU A 274 23.24 -12.74 -10.77
N PRO A 275 23.83 -13.88 -11.17
CA PRO A 275 25.13 -14.30 -10.67
C PRO A 275 26.22 -13.28 -11.01
N ARG A 276 27.07 -12.93 -10.04
CA ARG A 276 28.13 -11.87 -10.15
C ARG A 276 29.02 -11.95 -11.40
N TRP A 277 29.10 -13.10 -12.06
CA TRP A 277 29.88 -13.36 -13.27
C TRP A 277 29.11 -13.14 -14.58
N PHE A 278 27.84 -12.70 -14.54
CA PHE A 278 27.00 -12.53 -15.73
C PHE A 278 27.44 -11.32 -16.58
N PRO A 279 27.94 -11.48 -17.81
CA PRO A 279 28.63 -10.41 -18.55
C PRO A 279 27.72 -9.30 -19.13
N LEU A 280 26.40 -9.41 -18.96
CA LEU A 280 25.40 -8.52 -19.59
C LEU A 280 24.70 -7.58 -18.62
N TYR A 281 25.27 -7.33 -17.43
CA TYR A 281 24.72 -6.38 -16.45
C TYR A 281 24.31 -5.02 -17.04
N PRO A 282 25.13 -4.34 -17.87
CA PRO A 282 24.74 -3.07 -18.48
C PRO A 282 23.57 -3.20 -19.47
N LEU A 283 23.43 -4.38 -20.10
CA LEU A 283 22.38 -4.66 -21.07
C LEU A 283 21.02 -4.86 -20.37
N ALA A 284 21.01 -5.47 -19.17
CA ALA A 284 19.81 -5.66 -18.36
C ALA A 284 19.23 -4.32 -17.87
N ASP A 285 20.08 -3.39 -17.44
CA ASP A 285 19.69 -2.02 -17.07
C ASP A 285 19.07 -1.27 -18.27
N LEU A 286 19.68 -1.41 -19.45
CA LEU A 286 19.14 -0.85 -20.70
C LEU A 286 17.82 -1.51 -21.10
N LEU A 287 17.64 -2.81 -20.86
CA LEU A 287 16.42 -3.55 -21.20
C LEU A 287 15.26 -3.14 -20.29
N PHE A 288 15.48 -2.96 -18.99
CA PHE A 288 14.48 -2.44 -18.06
C PHE A 288 14.11 -0.99 -18.39
N GLY A 289 15.10 -0.14 -18.67
CA GLY A 289 14.86 1.22 -19.16
C GLY A 289 14.05 1.23 -20.47
N ALA A 290 14.39 0.36 -21.42
CA ALA A 290 13.68 0.21 -22.68
C ALA A 290 12.25 -0.32 -22.50
N LEU A 291 12.01 -1.25 -21.58
CA LEU A 291 10.68 -1.76 -21.26
C LEU A 291 9.80 -0.70 -20.57
N ALA A 292 10.37 0.11 -19.69
CA ALA A 292 9.67 1.24 -19.09
C ALA A 292 9.28 2.28 -20.15
N VAL A 293 10.23 2.63 -21.04
CA VAL A 293 9.97 3.54 -22.18
C VAL A 293 8.96 2.92 -23.15
N TYR A 294 9.04 1.62 -23.42
CA TYR A 294 8.10 0.90 -24.28
C TYR A 294 6.71 0.83 -23.65
N GLY A 295 6.58 0.67 -22.34
CA GLY A 295 5.29 0.76 -21.64
C GLY A 295 4.64 2.14 -21.80
N VAL A 296 5.43 3.21 -21.65
CA VAL A 296 4.99 4.60 -21.90
C VAL A 296 4.64 4.83 -23.37
N TYR A 297 5.39 4.23 -24.30
CA TYR A 297 5.13 4.34 -25.74
C TYR A 297 3.95 3.47 -26.19
N GLY A 298 3.73 2.30 -25.58
CA GLY A 298 2.63 1.38 -25.86
C GLY A 298 1.27 1.96 -25.47
N GLN A 299 1.23 2.78 -24.42
CA GLN A 299 0.06 3.59 -24.10
C GLN A 299 -0.28 4.64 -25.18
N ARG A 300 0.64 4.98 -26.09
CA ARG A 300 0.36 5.86 -27.24
C ARG A 300 -0.43 5.17 -28.36
N ARG A 301 -0.62 3.84 -28.32
CA ARG A 301 -1.18 3.07 -29.44
C ARG A 301 -2.53 2.40 -29.17
N GLN A 302 -3.28 2.82 -28.15
CA GLN A 302 -4.70 2.44 -28.06
C GLN A 302 -5.62 3.64 -28.36
N PRO A 303 -5.99 3.86 -29.62
CA PRO A 303 -7.27 4.43 -29.97
C PRO A 303 -8.31 3.29 -29.96
N GLY A 304 -9.18 3.27 -28.94
CA GLY A 304 -10.26 2.29 -28.82
C GLY A 304 -11.06 2.43 -27.54
#